data_AF-A0A955G0X4-F1
#
_entry.id   AF-A0A955G0X4-F1
#
_cell.length_a   1.000
_cell.length_b   1.000
_cell.length_c   1.000
_cell.angle_alpha   90.00
_cell.angle_beta   90.00
_cell.angle_gamma   90.00
#
_symmetry.space_group_name_H-M   'P 1'
#
loop_
_entity.id
_entity.type
_entity.pdbx_description
1 polymer ?
#
loop_
_entity_poly.entity_id
_entity_poly.type
_entity_poly.pdbx_seq_one_letter_code
_entity_poly.pdbx_strand_id
1 'polypeptide(L)'
;MNDALKMFANILRSNSDSVTSTRKQVFMALYGKDPLSIHDLYEQLNGKVDRVSVYRTVDLFEKRGIANRIQIGWKYKIELSDVFVEHHHHVSCLGCGKVFAVQEDE
;
A
#
# COMPACT_ATOMS: atom_id res chain seq x y z
N MET A 1 9.92 10.72 -4.40
CA MET A 1 8.57 11.06 -3.89
C MET A 1 7.72 11.88 -4.87
N ASN A 2 8.20 13.02 -5.42
CA ASN A 2 7.39 13.83 -6.35
C ASN A 2 6.95 13.07 -7.61
N ASP A 3 7.82 12.24 -8.18
CA ASP A 3 7.48 11.48 -9.39
C ASP A 3 6.54 10.30 -9.10
N ALA A 4 6.67 9.65 -7.93
CA ALA A 4 5.72 8.65 -7.47
C ALA A 4 4.30 9.23 -7.32
N LEU A 5 4.17 10.43 -6.76
CA LEU A 5 2.87 11.12 -6.65
C LEU A 5 2.28 11.53 -8.00
N LYS A 6 3.13 11.90 -8.98
CA LYS A 6 2.68 12.16 -10.37
C LYS A 6 2.17 10.88 -11.01
N MET A 7 2.93 9.78 -10.91
CA MET A 7 2.56 8.47 -11.46
C MET A 7 1.25 7.97 -10.85
N PHE A 8 1.12 8.07 -9.52
CA PHE A 8 -0.10 7.76 -8.78
C PHE A 8 -1.30 8.57 -9.29
N ALA A 9 -1.14 9.89 -9.45
CA ALA A 9 -2.19 10.74 -9.98
C ALA A 9 -2.56 10.40 -11.44
N ASN A 10 -1.58 10.01 -12.26
CA ASN A 10 -1.80 9.59 -13.64
C ASN A 10 -2.59 8.29 -13.73
N ILE A 11 -2.27 7.28 -12.91
CA ILE A 11 -3.00 6.00 -12.86
C ILE A 11 -4.46 6.23 -12.47
N LEU A 12 -4.74 7.09 -11.48
CA LEU A 12 -6.12 7.41 -11.11
C LEU A 12 -6.84 8.14 -12.25
N ARG A 13 -6.24 9.17 -12.82
CA ARG A 13 -6.85 9.96 -13.90
C ARG A 13 -7.13 9.15 -15.16
N SER A 14 -6.20 8.28 -15.58
CA SER A 14 -6.39 7.42 -16.76
C SER A 14 -7.54 6.42 -16.57
N ASN A 15 -7.86 6.09 -15.31
CA ASN A 15 -8.99 5.24 -14.93
C ASN A 15 -10.25 6.03 -14.57
N SER A 16 -10.31 7.34 -14.84
CA SER A 16 -11.41 8.24 -14.48
C SER A 16 -11.71 8.31 -12.97
N ASP A 17 -10.71 7.99 -12.14
CA ASP A 17 -10.77 8.08 -10.69
C ASP A 17 -10.28 9.44 -10.19
N SER A 18 -11.01 10.06 -9.27
CA SER A 18 -10.61 11.33 -8.66
C SER A 18 -9.34 11.23 -7.80
N VAL A 19 -8.45 12.22 -7.90
CA VAL A 19 -7.26 12.31 -7.03
C VAL A 19 -7.60 13.09 -5.77
N THR A 20 -8.20 12.43 -4.78
CA THR A 20 -8.65 13.08 -3.52
C THR A 20 -7.53 13.20 -2.48
N SER A 21 -7.70 14.06 -1.49
CA SER A 21 -6.79 14.19 -0.34
C SER A 21 -6.67 12.86 0.42
N THR A 22 -7.79 12.18 0.66
CA THR A 22 -7.84 10.85 1.29
C THR A 22 -6.97 9.83 0.54
N ARG A 23 -7.14 9.72 -0.79
CA ARG A 23 -6.36 8.79 -1.61
C ARG A 23 -4.87 9.12 -1.55
N LYS A 24 -4.50 10.40 -1.60
CA LYS A 24 -3.09 10.83 -1.41
C LYS A 24 -2.56 10.46 -0.02
N GLN A 25 -3.34 10.67 1.04
CA GLN A 25 -2.92 10.37 2.41
C GLN A 25 -2.69 8.87 2.61
N VAL A 26 -3.60 8.02 2.10
CA VAL A 26 -3.43 6.55 2.16
C VAL A 26 -2.20 6.12 1.35
N PHE A 27 -2.01 6.66 0.14
CA PHE A 27 -0.82 6.37 -0.66
C PHE A 27 0.48 6.76 0.07
N MET A 28 0.53 7.97 0.66
CA MET A 28 1.70 8.44 1.41
C MET A 28 1.95 7.62 2.69
N ALA A 29 0.90 7.08 3.32
CA ALA A 29 1.04 6.22 4.48
C ALA A 29 1.64 4.84 4.14
N LEU A 30 1.46 4.37 2.90
CA LEU A 30 2.06 3.13 2.40
C LEU A 30 3.45 3.34 1.76
N TYR A 31 3.77 4.56 1.32
CA TYR A 31 4.98 4.83 0.55
C TYR A 31 6.26 4.61 1.37
N GLY A 32 7.13 3.72 0.88
CA GLY A 32 8.40 3.38 1.54
C GLY A 32 8.22 2.68 2.89
N LYS A 33 7.11 1.98 3.10
CA LYS A 33 6.84 1.17 4.29
C LYS A 33 6.83 -0.31 3.93
N ASP A 34 7.20 -1.14 4.91
CA ASP A 34 6.90 -2.57 4.88
C ASP A 34 5.37 -2.80 4.79
N PRO A 35 4.92 -3.99 4.34
CA PRO A 35 3.52 -4.35 4.36
C PRO A 35 2.83 -4.04 5.69
N LEU A 36 1.69 -3.35 5.62
CA LEU A 36 0.88 -2.94 6.76
C LEU A 36 -0.44 -3.70 6.81
N SER A 37 -0.92 -4.07 8.00
CA SER A 37 -2.33 -4.43 8.12
C SER A 37 -3.21 -3.20 7.92
N ILE A 38 -4.50 -3.39 7.60
CA ILE A 38 -5.44 -2.25 7.53
C ILE A 38 -5.51 -1.50 8.87
N HIS A 39 -5.35 -2.21 9.99
CA HIS A 39 -5.31 -1.59 11.32
C HIS A 39 -4.08 -0.69 11.46
N ASP A 40 -2.88 -1.19 11.14
CA ASP A 40 -1.64 -0.40 11.24
C ASP A 40 -1.67 0.82 10.31
N LEU A 41 -2.19 0.64 9.08
CA LEU A 41 -2.39 1.74 8.13
C LEU A 41 -3.33 2.82 8.69
N TYR A 42 -4.44 2.41 9.31
CA TYR A 42 -5.39 3.32 9.93
C TYR A 42 -4.74 4.08 11.11
N GLU A 43 -3.98 3.40 11.97
CA GLU A 43 -3.25 4.04 13.07
C GLU A 43 -2.21 5.04 12.55
N GLN A 44 -1.45 4.71 11.50
CA GLN A 44 -0.49 5.65 10.88
C GLN A 44 -1.15 6.92 10.32
N LEU A 45 -2.40 6.82 9.87
CA LEU A 45 -3.17 7.96 9.39
C LEU A 45 -3.63 8.88 10.54
N ASN A 46 -3.50 8.46 11.81
CA ASN A 46 -3.76 9.26 13.00
C ASN A 46 -5.13 9.96 12.96
N GLY A 47 -6.17 9.25 12.53
CA GLY A 47 -7.54 9.77 12.44
C GLY A 47 -7.80 10.80 11.34
N LYS A 48 -6.83 11.09 10.45
CA LYS A 48 -7.01 12.03 9.33
C LYS A 48 -7.97 11.51 8.25
N VAL A 49 -8.20 10.20 8.23
CA VAL A 49 -9.09 9.50 7.30
C VAL A 49 -9.94 8.53 8.11
N ASP A 50 -11.24 8.51 7.87
CA ASP A 50 -12.12 7.55 8.52
C ASP A 50 -11.85 6.11 8.03
N ARG A 51 -12.12 5.14 8.90
CA ARG A 51 -11.78 3.74 8.63
C ARG A 51 -12.47 3.18 7.37
N VAL A 52 -13.70 3.60 7.08
CA VAL A 52 -14.43 3.14 5.89
C VAL A 52 -13.77 3.64 4.62
N SER A 53 -13.32 4.90 4.62
CA SER A 53 -12.57 5.49 3.51
C SER A 53 -11.21 4.84 3.31
N VAL A 54 -10.53 4.39 4.38
CA VAL A 54 -9.29 3.58 4.24
C VAL A 54 -9.59 2.31 3.46
N TYR A 55 -10.59 1.52 3.88
CA TYR A 55 -10.97 0.28 3.17
C TYR A 55 -11.34 0.51 1.71
N ARG A 56 -12.19 1.51 1.42
CA ARG A 56 -12.58 1.86 0.04
C ARG A 56 -11.40 2.29 -0.82
N THR A 57 -10.44 3.00 -0.22
CA THR A 57 -9.24 3.44 -0.93
C THR A 57 -8.32 2.27 -1.22
N VAL A 58 -8.12 1.37 -0.27
CA VAL A 58 -7.31 0.17 -0.47
C VAL A 58 -7.92 -0.73 -1.55
N ASP A 59 -9.22 -1.01 -1.50
CA ASP A 59 -9.92 -1.80 -2.51
C ASP A 59 -9.78 -1.18 -3.91
N LEU A 60 -9.87 0.14 -4.02
CA LEU A 60 -9.59 0.84 -5.28
C LEU A 60 -8.14 0.67 -5.71
N PHE A 61 -7.18 0.83 -4.80
CA PHE A 61 -5.76 0.71 -5.14
C PHE A 61 -5.41 -0.70 -5.63
N GLU A 62 -5.96 -1.74 -5.00
CA GLU A 62 -5.84 -3.13 -5.46
C GLU A 62 -6.40 -3.28 -6.88
N LYS A 63 -7.62 -2.77 -7.14
CA LYS A 63 -8.25 -2.80 -8.49
C LYS A 63 -7.46 -2.06 -9.56
N ARG A 64 -6.65 -1.06 -9.18
CA ARG A 64 -5.84 -0.26 -10.10
C ARG A 64 -4.38 -0.70 -10.16
N GLY A 65 -3.99 -1.77 -9.46
CA GLY A 65 -2.60 -2.22 -9.39
C GLY A 65 -1.67 -1.20 -8.70
N ILE A 66 -2.22 -0.30 -7.88
CA ILE A 66 -1.45 0.67 -7.09
C ILE A 66 -0.88 0.02 -5.82
N ALA A 67 -1.62 -0.94 -5.26
CA ALA A 67 -1.25 -1.65 -4.06
C ALA A 67 -1.49 -3.15 -4.23
N ASN A 68 -0.66 -3.95 -3.55
CA ASN A 68 -0.73 -5.40 -3.54
C ASN A 68 -1.21 -5.91 -2.19
N ARG A 69 -1.90 -7.05 -2.23
CA ARG A 69 -2.25 -7.82 -1.04
C ARG A 69 -1.24 -8.93 -0.83
N ILE A 70 -0.58 -8.90 0.32
CA ILE A 70 0.35 -9.95 0.74
C ILE A 70 -0.37 -10.85 1.74
N GLN A 71 -0.61 -12.10 1.34
CA GLN A 71 -1.24 -13.10 2.18
C GLN A 71 -0.23 -13.68 3.17
N ILE A 72 -0.58 -13.65 4.46
CA ILE A 72 0.26 -14.13 5.56
C ILE A 72 -0.60 -15.08 6.42
N GLY A 73 -0.55 -16.37 6.09
CA GLY A 73 -1.45 -17.36 6.67
C GLY A 73 -2.92 -17.00 6.39
N TRP A 74 -3.72 -16.79 7.44
CA TRP A 74 -5.13 -16.38 7.34
C TRP A 74 -5.34 -14.86 7.27
N LYS A 75 -4.29 -14.07 7.44
CA LYS A 75 -4.33 -12.60 7.42
C LYS A 75 -3.76 -12.08 6.11
N TYR A 76 -3.99 -10.81 5.83
CA TYR A 76 -3.30 -10.11 4.76
C TYR A 76 -2.78 -8.76 5.22
N LYS A 77 -1.80 -8.27 4.47
CA LYS A 77 -1.25 -6.93 4.57
C LYS A 77 -1.25 -6.25 3.21
N ILE A 78 -1.10 -4.94 3.21
CA ILE A 78 -1.13 -4.07 2.05
C ILE A 78 0.21 -3.38 1.93
N GLU A 79 0.72 -3.33 0.71
CA GLU A 79 1.90 -2.56 0.32
C GLU A 79 1.66 -1.89 -1.04
N LEU A 80 2.48 -0.90 -1.40
CA LEU A 80 2.45 -0.38 -2.76
C LEU A 80 3.03 -1.40 -3.74
N SER A 81 2.55 -1.37 -4.98
CA SER A 81 3.13 -2.18 -6.04
C SER A 81 4.54 -1.74 -6.40
N ASP A 82 5.25 -2.62 -7.10
CA ASP A 82 6.58 -2.41 -7.68
C ASP A 82 6.65 -1.23 -8.68
N VAL A 83 5.50 -0.68 -9.07
CA VAL A 83 5.42 0.59 -9.79
C VAL A 83 5.94 1.78 -8.94
N PHE A 84 5.87 1.68 -7.61
CA PHE A 84 6.14 2.79 -6.69
C PHE A 84 7.28 2.55 -5.70
N VAL A 85 7.70 1.30 -5.53
CA VAL A 85 8.79 0.86 -4.64
C VAL A 85 9.68 -0.10 -5.42
N GLU A 86 10.99 -0.10 -5.14
CA GLU A 86 11.89 -1.10 -5.71
C GLU A 86 11.38 -2.51 -5.39
N HIS A 87 11.52 -3.43 -6.34
CA HIS A 87 11.06 -4.81 -6.19
C HIS A 87 11.90 -5.48 -5.09
N HIS A 88 11.27 -5.86 -3.97
CA HIS A 88 11.92 -6.58 -2.88
C HIS A 88 11.20 -7.89 -2.64
N HIS A 89 11.95 -8.99 -2.47
CA HIS A 89 11.36 -10.29 -2.20
C HIS A 89 10.92 -10.38 -0.73
N HIS A 90 9.67 -10.75 -0.47
CA HIS A 90 9.16 -10.88 0.90
C HIS A 90 9.32 -12.31 1.42
N VAL A 91 9.93 -12.48 2.59
CA VAL A 91 9.99 -13.76 3.30
C VAL A 91 9.09 -13.73 4.54
N SER A 92 8.28 -14.77 4.70
CA SER A 92 7.33 -14.92 5.81
C SER A 92 7.81 -15.97 6.81
N CYS A 93 7.90 -15.62 8.10
CA CYS A 93 8.21 -16.58 9.17
C CYS A 93 6.97 -17.40 9.54
N LEU A 94 7.01 -18.72 9.33
CA LEU A 94 5.89 -19.62 9.67
C LEU A 94 5.63 -19.77 11.17
N GLY A 95 6.63 -19.47 12.02
CA GLY A 95 6.49 -19.57 13.48
C GLY A 95 5.83 -18.36 14.13
N CYS A 96 6.13 -17.14 13.67
CA CYS A 96 5.61 -15.91 14.28
C CYS A 96 4.74 -15.03 13.35
N GLY A 97 4.68 -15.35 12.05
CA GLY A 97 3.90 -14.61 11.05
C GLY A 97 4.48 -13.24 10.67
N LYS A 98 5.70 -12.90 11.09
CA LYS A 98 6.38 -11.68 10.63
C LYS A 98 6.82 -11.84 9.18
N VAL A 99 6.73 -10.74 8.43
CA VAL A 99 7.20 -10.63 7.05
C VAL A 99 8.28 -9.57 7.02
N PHE A 100 9.36 -9.89 6.32
CA PHE A 100 10.50 -9.01 6.13
C PHE A 100 10.85 -8.97 4.65
N ALA A 101 11.19 -7.78 4.14
CA ALA A 101 11.76 -7.63 2.82
C ALA A 101 13.20 -8.17 2.81
N VAL A 102 13.54 -8.90 1.75
CA VAL A 102 14.87 -9.41 1.47
C VAL A 102 15.38 -8.67 0.25
N GLN A 103 16.60 -8.14 0.37
CA GLN A 103 17.31 -7.53 -0.74
C GLN A 103 17.90 -8.65 -1.61
N GLU A 104 17.70 -8.59 -2.93
CA GLU A 104 18.51 -9.39 -3.83
C GLU A 104 19.91 -8.78 -3.85
N ASP A 105 20.90 -9.55 -3.39
CA ASP A 105 22.31 -9.27 -3.70
C ASP A 105 22.53 -9.69 -5.17
N GLU A 106 22.99 -8.76 -6.01
CA GLU A 106 23.57 -9.10 -7.32
C GLU A 106 24.83 -9.97 -7.16
#